data_AF-A0A432GQG7-F1
#
_entry.id   AF-A0A432GQG7-F1
#
_cell.length_a   1.000
_cell.length_b   1.000
_cell.length_c   1.000
_cell.angle_alpha   90.00
_cell.angle_beta   90.00
_cell.angle_gamma   90.00
#
_symmetry.space_group_name_H-M   'P 1'
#
loop_
_entity.id
_entity.type
_entity.pdbx_description
1 polymer ?
#
loop_
_entity_poly.entity_id
_entity_poly.type
_entity_poly.pdbx_seq_one_letter_code
_entity_poly.pdbx_strand_id
1 'polypeptide(L)'
;MSLLSETALPPDSETFTADELNEGQEPAKKRVSFHTLGCRLNQSETGVLARSFEQQGYAVVPEYAQAEVYVLNTCTVTEHSDA
;
A
#
# COMPACT_ATOMS: atom_id res chain seq x y z
N MET A 1 24.22 13.33 60.34
CA MET A 1 23.47 12.12 59.92
C MET A 1 23.74 11.96 58.43
N SER A 2 24.52 10.93 58.06
CA SER A 2 25.07 10.54 56.73
C SER A 2 25.76 11.65 55.92
N LEU A 3 27.08 11.72 55.66
CA LEU A 3 28.14 10.76 55.31
C LEU A 3 27.90 9.88 54.08
N LEU A 4 28.71 10.17 53.04
CA LEU A 4 29.30 9.27 52.01
C LEU A 4 28.28 8.70 51.00
N SER A 5 28.56 8.43 49.72
CA SER A 5 29.74 8.36 48.86
C SER A 5 29.24 8.26 47.42
N GLU A 6 30.11 8.56 46.45
CA GLU A 6 30.02 8.15 45.03
C GLU A 6 29.57 6.69 44.87
N THR A 7 28.95 6.33 43.74
CA THR A 7 29.36 5.17 42.90
C THR A 7 28.43 4.92 41.70
N ALA A 8 29.09 4.77 40.54
CA ALA A 8 28.79 3.90 39.39
C ALA A 8 27.53 4.08 38.51
N LEU A 9 27.79 4.28 37.23
CA LEU A 9 27.17 3.55 36.11
C LEU A 9 27.74 2.10 36.09
N PRO A 10 27.15 1.06 35.46
CA PRO A 10 25.75 0.64 35.24
C PRO A 10 25.48 -0.74 35.93
N PRO A 11 24.28 -1.33 35.78
CA PRO A 11 24.23 -2.74 35.41
C PRO A 11 23.50 -2.93 34.09
N ASP A 12 24.29 -3.34 33.10
CA ASP A 12 24.02 -4.31 32.05
C ASP A 12 22.56 -4.63 31.67
N SER A 13 22.36 -4.57 30.35
CA SER A 13 21.34 -5.25 29.57
C SER A 13 19.90 -4.81 29.80
N GLU A 14 19.46 -3.83 29.02
CA GLU A 14 18.18 -3.99 28.33
C GLU A 14 18.42 -3.75 26.84
N THR A 15 18.52 -4.88 26.14
CA THR A 15 18.21 -5.11 24.73
C THR A 15 18.25 -3.87 23.84
N PHE A 16 19.30 -3.75 23.01
CA PHE A 16 19.15 -3.08 21.72
C PHE A 16 18.06 -3.85 20.96
N THR A 17 16.82 -3.38 21.06
CA THR A 17 15.78 -3.83 20.14
C THR A 17 16.18 -3.32 18.76
N ALA A 18 16.13 -4.20 17.76
CA ALA A 18 16.33 -3.85 16.36
C ALA A 18 15.18 -2.95 15.81
N ASP A 19 14.46 -2.25 16.68
CA ASP A 19 13.31 -1.41 16.39
C ASP A 19 13.65 0.09 16.38
N GLU A 20 14.80 0.52 16.94
CA GLU A 20 15.20 1.94 16.96
C GLU A 20 15.99 2.39 15.71
N LEU A 21 15.60 1.93 14.51
CA LEU A 21 16.16 2.46 13.25
C LEU A 21 15.10 2.72 12.17
N ASN A 22 13.81 2.74 12.51
CA ASN A 22 12.77 2.97 11.49
C ASN A 22 11.72 4.03 11.86
N GLU A 23 12.12 5.07 12.60
CA GLU A 23 11.35 6.31 12.70
C GLU A 23 11.55 7.13 11.41
N GLY A 24 10.74 6.88 10.38
CA GLY A 24 10.65 7.80 9.24
C GLY A 24 10.27 7.24 7.87
N GLN A 25 10.09 5.92 7.72
CA GLN A 25 9.74 5.35 6.42
C GLN A 25 8.29 4.84 6.40
N GLU A 26 7.35 5.72 6.01
CA GLU A 26 5.99 5.30 5.65
C GLU A 26 6.08 4.18 4.60
N PRO A 27 5.39 3.04 4.78
CA PRO A 27 5.46 1.96 3.82
C PRO A 27 5.00 2.46 2.45
N ALA A 28 5.84 2.25 1.42
CA ALA A 28 5.53 2.68 0.06
C ALA A 28 4.17 2.12 -0.38
N LYS A 29 3.27 2.99 -0.86
CA LYS A 29 1.95 2.59 -1.35
C LYS A 29 2.11 1.55 -2.45
N LYS A 30 1.49 0.38 -2.27
CA LYS A 30 1.42 -0.66 -3.32
C LYS A 30 0.71 -0.10 -4.54
N ARG A 31 1.18 -0.38 -5.75
CA ARG A 31 0.61 0.19 -6.97
C ARG A 31 -0.31 -0.80 -7.66
N VAL A 32 -1.38 -0.28 -8.24
CA VAL A 32 -2.35 -1.04 -9.02
C VAL A 32 -2.56 -0.40 -10.39
N SER A 33 -2.55 -1.22 -11.44
CA SER A 33 -2.89 -0.81 -12.81
C SER A 33 -4.19 -1.47 -13.25
N PHE A 34 -5.06 -0.72 -13.92
CA PHE A 34 -6.33 -1.22 -14.47
C PHE A 34 -6.28 -1.25 -16.00
N HIS A 35 -6.56 -2.42 -16.56
CA HIS A 35 -6.75 -2.66 -17.98
C HIS A 35 -8.22 -2.99 -18.21
N THR A 36 -8.94 -2.18 -18.97
CA THR A 36 -10.38 -2.37 -19.18
C THR A 36 -10.67 -2.67 -20.63
N LEU A 37 -11.02 -3.93 -20.91
CA LEU A 37 -11.39 -4.42 -22.24
C LEU A 37 -12.87 -4.80 -22.21
N GLY A 38 -13.75 -3.84 -22.48
CA GLY A 38 -15.19 -4.10 -22.41
C GLY A 38 -16.04 -2.91 -22.82
N CYS A 39 -17.32 -2.97 -22.44
CA CYS A 39 -18.29 -1.94 -22.75
C CYS A 39 -18.25 -0.79 -21.72
N ARG A 40 -19.20 0.15 -21.83
CA ARG A 40 -19.32 1.30 -20.92
C ARG A 40 -19.51 0.92 -19.45
N LEU A 41 -20.14 -0.23 -19.19
CA LEU A 41 -20.32 -0.72 -17.82
C LEU A 41 -18.97 -1.08 -17.19
N ASN A 42 -18.09 -1.80 -17.90
CA ASN A 42 -16.76 -2.11 -17.39
C ASN A 42 -15.94 -0.85 -17.08
N GLN A 43 -16.05 0.20 -17.92
CA GLN A 43 -15.38 1.47 -17.66
C GLN A 43 -15.90 2.14 -16.38
N SER A 44 -17.20 2.04 -16.14
CA SER A 44 -17.84 2.59 -14.93
C SER A 44 -17.40 1.81 -13.68
N GLU A 45 -17.35 0.48 -13.77
CA GLU A 45 -16.86 -0.41 -12.71
C GLU A 45 -15.38 -0.17 -12.40
N THR A 46 -14.54 -0.01 -13.41
CA THR A 46 -13.11 0.33 -13.24
C THR A 46 -12.94 1.61 -12.43
N GLY A 47 -13.76 2.64 -12.68
CA GLY A 47 -13.74 3.85 -11.87
C GLY A 47 -14.13 3.62 -10.40
N VAL A 48 -15.07 2.71 -10.14
CA VAL A 48 -15.45 2.32 -8.76
C VAL A 48 -14.31 1.54 -8.09
N LEU A 49 -13.71 0.58 -8.79
CA LEU A 49 -12.60 -0.21 -8.30
C LEU A 49 -11.39 0.66 -7.99
N ALA A 50 -11.00 1.58 -8.89
CA ALA A 50 -9.88 2.49 -8.69
C ALA A 50 -10.02 3.29 -7.38
N ARG A 51 -11.19 3.90 -7.14
CA ARG A 51 -11.47 4.62 -5.88
C ARG A 51 -11.38 3.71 -4.65
N SER A 52 -11.87 2.48 -4.75
CA SER A 52 -11.79 1.52 -3.63
C SER A 52 -10.35 1.13 -3.31
N PHE A 53 -9.50 0.96 -4.33
CA PHE A 53 -8.07 0.71 -4.15
C PHE A 53 -7.35 1.91 -3.51
N GLU A 54 -7.64 3.13 -3.95
CA GLU A 54 -7.11 4.35 -3.35
C GLU A 54 -7.49 4.47 -1.87
N GLN A 55 -8.75 4.18 -1.52
CA GLN A 55 -9.24 4.17 -0.13
C GLN A 55 -8.54 3.12 0.74
N GLN A 56 -8.05 2.03 0.14
CA GLN A 56 -7.28 0.98 0.81
C GLN A 56 -5.77 1.28 0.85
N GLY A 57 -5.34 2.47 0.41
CA GLY A 57 -3.94 2.90 0.46
C GLY A 57 -3.09 2.51 -0.74
N TYR A 58 -3.69 2.00 -1.83
CA TYR A 58 -2.97 1.74 -3.07
C TYR A 58 -2.74 3.04 -3.87
N ALA A 59 -1.71 3.04 -4.69
CA ALA A 59 -1.49 4.05 -5.72
C ALA A 59 -1.99 3.53 -7.07
N VAL A 60 -3.02 4.15 -7.63
CA VAL A 60 -3.48 3.83 -8.99
C VAL A 60 -2.50 4.42 -9.99
N VAL A 61 -1.95 3.58 -10.86
CA VAL A 61 -0.97 3.97 -11.88
C VAL A 61 -1.54 3.81 -13.30
N PRO A 62 -0.95 4.47 -14.31
CA PRO A 62 -1.36 4.32 -15.70
C PRO A 62 -1.30 2.85 -16.16
N GLU A 63 -2.13 2.52 -17.15
CA GLU A 63 -2.36 1.16 -17.65
C GLU A 63 -1.05 0.38 -17.92
N TYR A 64 -0.07 0.98 -18.58
CA TYR A 64 1.20 0.32 -18.93
C TYR A 64 2.36 0.67 -17.99
N ALA A 65 2.09 1.31 -16.86
CA ALA A 65 3.10 1.48 -15.82
C ALA A 65 3.31 0.15 -15.10
N GLN A 66 4.54 -0.06 -14.62
CA GLN A 66 4.80 -1.17 -13.73
C GLN A 66 3.89 -1.05 -12.49
N ALA A 67 3.35 -2.17 -12.02
CA ALA A 67 2.51 -2.27 -10.83
C ALA A 67 2.74 -3.62 -10.13
N GLU A 68 2.39 -3.68 -8.84
CA GLU A 68 2.39 -4.89 -8.03
C GLU A 68 1.10 -5.71 -8.24
N VAL A 69 0.02 -5.01 -8.59
CA VAL A 69 -1.28 -5.61 -8.91
C VAL A 69 -1.75 -5.10 -10.28
N TYR A 70 -2.18 -6.02 -11.14
CA TYR A 70 -2.82 -5.69 -12.41
C TYR A 70 -4.24 -6.23 -12.38
N VAL A 71 -5.21 -5.38 -12.70
CA VAL A 71 -6.62 -5.75 -12.81
C VAL A 71 -7.02 -5.69 -14.27
N LEU A 72 -7.32 -6.85 -14.86
CA LEU A 72 -7.85 -6.95 -16.20
C LEU A 72 -9.37 -7.11 -16.13
N ASN A 73 -10.11 -6.01 -16.33
CA ASN A 73 -11.57 -6.00 -16.34
C ASN A 73 -12.07 -6.26 -17.76
N THR A 74 -12.71 -7.41 -17.97
CA THR A 74 -13.25 -7.80 -19.27
C THR A 74 -14.68 -8.31 -19.14
N CYS A 75 -15.41 -8.28 -20.24
CA CYS A 75 -16.71 -8.93 -20.37
C CYS A 75 -16.73 -9.79 -21.63
N THR A 76 -17.54 -10.84 -21.63
CA THR A 76 -17.70 -11.79 -22.75
C THR A 76 -18.46 -11.20 -23.95
N VAL A 77 -18.52 -9.87 -24.11
CA VAL A 77 -19.51 -9.19 -24.98
C VAL A 77 -19.52 -9.75 -26.40
N THR A 78 -20.64 -10.42 -26.71
CA THR A 78 -20.98 -11.00 -28.01
C THR A 78 -21.64 -9.93 -28.88
N GLU A 79 -20.87 -9.22 -29.69
CA GLU A 79 -21.27 -8.42 -30.87
C GLU A 79 -22.45 -7.39 -30.77
N HIS A 80 -23.24 -7.34 -29.69
CA HIS A 80 -24.52 -6.62 -29.58
C HIS A 80 -24.74 -5.87 -28.24
N SER A 81 -23.71 -5.40 -27.53
CA SER A 81 -23.92 -4.72 -26.23
C SER A 81 -24.38 -3.26 -26.27
N ASP A 82 -24.60 -2.68 -27.45
CA ASP A 82 -25.07 -1.29 -27.61
C ASP A 82 -26.49 -1.19 -28.23
N ALA A 83 -27.33 -2.23 -28.09
CA ALA A 83 -28.74 -2.18 -28.49
C ALA A 83 -29.65 -1.68 -27.34
#